data_AF-A0A356TJB6-F1
#
_entry.id   AF-A0A356TJB6-F1
#
_cell.length_a   1.000
_cell.length_b   1.000
_cell.length_c   1.000
_cell.angle_alpha   90.00
_cell.angle_beta   90.00
_cell.angle_gamma   90.00
#
_symmetry.space_group_name_H-M   'P 1'
#
loop_
_entity.id
_entity.type
_entity.pdbx_description
1 polymer ?
#
loop_
_entity_poly.entity_id
_entity_poly.type
_entity_poly.pdbx_seq_one_letter_code
_entity_poly.pdbx_strand_id
1 'polypeptide(L)'
;ETRRLADRYFLQSVGEPATASGLVDRLAVLTPELGKVELERIGGGEDGPLVLRAGGHFSAVLDDYEEETDTEEYDLSEAEQRQGGVTMVTVRGLVRALNVLLDRHDVRERLVSLRGDEEREVYVALGVAEAAQLARAGFLEDENAEDMMELAAW
;
A
#
# COMPACT_ATOMS: atom_id res chain seq x y z
N GLU A 1 1.68 14.82 24.81
CA GLU A 1 1.37 14.61 23.39
C GLU A 1 2.13 15.62 22.55
N THR A 2 3.01 15.15 21.67
CA THR A 2 3.70 16.01 20.71
C THR A 2 2.73 16.24 19.57
N ARG A 3 2.15 17.45 19.49
CA ARG A 3 1.30 17.87 18.37
C ARG A 3 2.12 17.72 17.09
N ARG A 4 1.69 16.85 16.17
CA ARG A 4 2.37 16.64 14.89
C ARG A 4 2.24 17.90 14.04
N LEU A 5 3.31 18.26 13.33
CA LEU A 5 3.36 19.44 12.46
C LEU A 5 2.46 19.29 11.22
N ALA A 6 2.17 18.06 10.80
CA ALA A 6 1.19 17.73 9.78
C ALA A 6 0.74 16.27 9.96
N ASP A 7 -0.55 16.02 9.72
CA ASP A 7 -1.05 14.66 9.54
C ASP A 7 -0.60 14.13 8.17
N ARG A 8 -0.26 12.85 8.10
CA ARG A 8 0.20 12.20 6.85
C ARG A 8 -0.97 11.46 6.22
N TYR A 9 -1.56 12.09 5.21
CA TYR A 9 -2.66 11.51 4.43
C TYR A 9 -2.19 11.26 3.00
N PHE A 10 -2.52 10.08 2.49
CA PHE A 10 -2.41 9.73 1.09
C PHE A 10 -3.82 9.53 0.53
N LEU A 11 -4.08 10.03 -0.67
CA LEU A 11 -5.36 9.90 -1.35
C LEU A 11 -5.10 9.62 -2.82
N GLN A 12 -5.66 8.54 -3.34
CA GLN A 12 -5.65 8.23 -4.77
C GLN A 12 -7.09 8.12 -5.26
N SER A 13 -7.44 8.88 -6.30
CA SER A 13 -8.76 8.76 -6.93
C SER A 13 -8.70 7.70 -8.04
N VAL A 14 -9.75 6.88 -8.18
CA VAL A 14 -9.82 5.82 -9.21
C VAL A 14 -9.71 6.39 -10.63
N GLY A 15 -10.27 7.58 -10.86
CA GLY A 15 -10.22 8.27 -12.17
C GLY A 15 -8.96 9.10 -12.42
N GLU A 16 -8.04 9.20 -11.46
CA GLU A 16 -6.81 9.99 -11.61
C GLU A 16 -5.69 9.12 -12.18
N PRO A 17 -5.20 9.38 -13.40
CA PRO A 17 -4.12 8.60 -13.98
C PRO A 17 -2.83 8.75 -13.16
N ALA A 18 -2.31 7.64 -12.66
CA ALA A 18 -1.04 7.60 -11.95
C ALA A 18 -0.19 6.41 -12.42
N THR A 19 1.12 6.62 -12.54
CA THR A 19 2.07 5.51 -12.74
C THR A 19 2.47 4.96 -11.38
N ALA A 20 2.85 3.68 -11.31
CA ALA A 20 3.32 3.07 -10.07
C ALA A 20 4.50 3.86 -9.46
N SER A 21 5.46 4.30 -10.28
CA SER A 21 6.55 5.18 -9.82
C SER A 21 6.04 6.52 -9.27
N GLY A 22 5.05 7.15 -9.91
CA GLY A 22 4.45 8.40 -9.41
C GLY A 22 3.70 8.22 -8.08
N LEU A 23 3.04 7.07 -7.87
CA LEU A 23 2.43 6.71 -6.59
C LEU A 23 3.51 6.54 -5.51
N VAL A 24 4.59 5.84 -5.82
CA VAL A 24 5.73 5.64 -4.92
C VAL A 24 6.38 6.98 -4.55
N ASP A 25 6.59 7.88 -5.50
CA ASP A 25 7.14 9.21 -5.22
C ASP A 25 6.26 9.99 -4.24
N ARG A 26 4.93 9.96 -4.43
CA ARG A 26 3.97 10.61 -3.52
C ARG A 26 3.96 9.98 -2.12
N LEU A 27 4.05 8.66 -2.03
CA LEU A 27 4.15 7.92 -0.77
C LEU A 27 5.48 8.20 -0.05
N ALA A 28 6.58 8.30 -0.78
CA ALA A 28 7.91 8.60 -0.23
C ALA A 28 7.97 9.98 0.42
N VAL A 29 7.26 10.99 -0.12
CA VAL A 29 7.14 12.32 0.51
C VAL A 29 6.50 12.24 1.90
N LEU A 30 5.60 11.29 2.13
CA LEU A 30 4.92 11.09 3.42
C LEU A 30 5.77 10.28 4.43
N THR A 31 6.84 9.63 3.96
CA THR A 31 7.66 8.71 4.75
C THR A 31 9.15 9.10 4.68
N PRO A 32 9.51 10.34 5.05
CA PRO A 32 10.89 10.83 4.94
C PRO A 32 11.91 10.00 5.75
N GLU A 33 11.46 9.24 6.75
CA GLU A 33 12.28 8.31 7.52
C GLU A 33 12.95 7.23 6.66
N LEU A 34 12.33 6.85 5.54
CA LEU A 34 12.86 5.84 4.62
C LEU A 34 13.95 6.37 3.70
N GLY A 35 14.11 7.69 3.61
CA GLY A 35 14.98 8.34 2.63
C GLY A 35 14.47 8.11 1.20
N LYS A 36 15.36 7.68 0.29
CA LYS A 36 14.98 7.41 -1.10
C LYS A 36 14.28 6.05 -1.18
N VAL A 37 13.05 6.05 -1.69
CA VAL A 37 12.29 4.84 -2.01
C VAL A 37 12.29 4.65 -3.52
N GLU A 38 12.64 3.46 -4.00
CA GLU A 38 12.69 3.13 -5.43
C GLU A 38 11.85 1.89 -5.73
N LEU A 39 11.14 1.94 -6.85
CA LEU A 39 10.41 0.80 -7.41
C LEU A 39 11.31 0.09 -8.43
N GLU A 40 11.65 -1.16 -8.16
CA GLU A 40 12.58 -1.94 -8.97
C GLU A 40 12.01 -3.33 -9.30
N ARG A 41 12.48 -3.94 -10.39
CA ARG A 41 12.32 -5.38 -10.65
C ARG A 41 13.59 -6.11 -10.27
N ILE A 42 13.48 -7.19 -9.51
CA ILE A 42 14.62 -8.08 -9.21
C ILE A 42 14.62 -9.27 -10.17
N GLY A 43 15.82 -9.78 -10.52
CA GLY A 43 15.95 -10.98 -11.36
C GLY A 43 16.23 -10.72 -12.86
N GLY A 44 16.43 -9.48 -13.28
CA GLY A 44 17.03 -9.15 -14.59
C GLY A 44 16.13 -9.30 -15.82
N GLY A 45 14.81 -9.42 -15.64
CA GLY A 45 13.82 -9.47 -16.72
C GLY A 45 12.60 -8.58 -16.44
N GLU A 46 11.84 -8.27 -17.48
CA GLU A 46 10.58 -7.51 -17.38
C GLU A 46 9.51 -8.26 -16.58
N ASP A 47 9.65 -9.58 -16.44
CA ASP A 47 8.77 -10.45 -15.64
C ASP A 47 9.24 -10.67 -14.19
N GLY A 48 10.34 -10.02 -13.78
CA GLY A 48 10.86 -10.14 -12.41
C GLY A 48 9.92 -9.51 -11.38
N PRO A 49 9.85 -10.04 -10.14
CA PRO A 49 8.95 -9.49 -9.13
C PRO A 49 9.29 -8.03 -8.81
N LEU A 50 8.24 -7.24 -8.62
CA LEU A 50 8.35 -5.84 -8.25
C LEU A 50 8.69 -5.73 -6.76
N VAL A 51 9.62 -4.83 -6.43
CA VAL A 51 10.00 -4.54 -5.05
C VAL A 51 10.11 -3.04 -4.81
N LEU A 52 9.77 -2.59 -3.61
CA LEU A 52 10.19 -1.31 -3.08
C LEU A 52 11.52 -1.46 -2.36
N ARG A 53 12.48 -0.60 -2.67
CA ARG A 53 13.78 -0.51 -2.00
C ARG A 53 13.89 0.81 -1.26
N ALA A 54 14.34 0.75 -0.01
CA ALA A 54 14.70 1.93 0.79
C ALA A 54 15.99 1.67 1.56
N GLY A 55 17.08 2.32 1.13
CA GLY A 55 18.42 2.06 1.67
C GLY A 55 18.85 0.61 1.49
N GLY A 56 19.16 -0.08 2.58
CA GLY A 56 19.56 -1.49 2.59
C GLY A 56 18.40 -2.51 2.64
N HIS A 57 17.15 -2.04 2.72
CA HIS A 57 15.97 -2.89 2.85
C HIS A 57 15.15 -2.92 1.55
N PHE A 58 14.49 -4.05 1.28
CA PHE A 58 13.57 -4.20 0.15
C PHE A 58 12.33 -5.01 0.53
N SER A 59 11.15 -4.61 0.07
CA SER A 59 9.89 -5.36 0.25
C SER A 59 9.30 -5.70 -1.11
N ALA A 60 8.77 -6.91 -1.26
CA ALA A 60 7.98 -7.25 -2.43
C ALA A 60 6.70 -6.40 -2.46
N VAL A 61 6.30 -5.99 -3.66
CA VAL A 61 4.97 -5.45 -3.93
C VAL A 61 4.11 -6.63 -4.35
N LEU A 62 3.20 -7.03 -3.47
CA LEU A 62 2.25 -8.10 -3.73
C LEU A 62 1.05 -7.52 -4.46
N ASP A 63 0.49 -8.29 -5.39
CA ASP A 63 -0.77 -7.95 -6.03
C ASP A 63 -1.88 -8.60 -5.19
N ASP A 64 -2.66 -7.81 -4.46
CA ASP A 64 -3.70 -8.31 -3.55
C ASP A 64 -4.86 -9.01 -4.30
N TYR A 65 -4.84 -9.04 -5.65
CA TYR A 65 -5.78 -9.81 -6.47
C TYR A 65 -5.64 -11.33 -6.35
N GLU A 66 -4.69 -11.86 -5.57
CA GLU A 66 -4.56 -13.31 -5.37
C GLU A 66 -5.48 -13.89 -4.28
N GLU A 67 -6.16 -13.08 -3.45
CA GLU A 67 -6.93 -13.59 -2.28
C GLU A 67 -8.47 -13.57 -2.40
N GLU A 68 -9.06 -12.98 -3.44
CA GLU A 68 -10.52 -13.07 -3.68
C GLU A 68 -10.85 -13.80 -4.99
N THR A 69 -10.67 -15.12 -5.03
CA THR A 69 -11.36 -15.97 -6.01
C THR A 69 -12.29 -16.95 -5.29
N ASP A 70 -13.30 -16.39 -4.63
CA ASP A 70 -14.45 -17.16 -4.14
C ASP A 70 -15.75 -16.44 -4.52
N THR A 71 -15.94 -16.05 -5.79
CA THR A 71 -17.24 -16.03 -6.51
C THR A 71 -17.14 -15.56 -7.98
N GLU A 72 -17.40 -16.50 -8.91
CA GLU A 72 -18.24 -16.38 -10.13
C GLU A 72 -18.25 -15.14 -11.08
N GLU A 73 -17.17 -14.38 -11.28
CA GLU A 73 -17.02 -13.60 -12.53
C GLU A 73 -15.56 -13.43 -12.92
N TYR A 74 -15.03 -14.33 -13.76
CA TYR A 74 -13.73 -14.13 -14.39
C TYR A 74 -13.85 -13.04 -15.46
N ASP A 75 -13.40 -11.81 -15.14
CA ASP A 75 -13.26 -10.77 -16.15
C ASP A 75 -12.16 -11.17 -17.13
N LEU A 76 -12.58 -11.56 -18.34
CA LEU A 76 -11.69 -12.00 -19.41
C LEU A 76 -10.69 -10.91 -19.81
N SER A 77 -10.98 -9.63 -19.54
CA SER A 77 -10.08 -8.51 -19.84
C SER A 77 -8.87 -8.46 -18.90
N GLU A 78 -9.00 -8.92 -17.66
CA GLU A 78 -7.90 -8.99 -16.68
C GLU A 78 -6.99 -10.20 -16.95
N ALA A 79 -7.56 -11.31 -17.40
CA ALA A 79 -6.80 -12.48 -17.84
C ALA A 79 -5.93 -12.17 -19.07
N GLU A 80 -6.43 -11.35 -20.00
CA GLU A 80 -5.66 -10.86 -21.16
C GLU A 80 -4.54 -9.89 -20.74
N GLN A 81 -4.75 -9.04 -19.74
CA GLN A 81 -3.70 -8.17 -19.19
C GLN A 81 -2.58 -8.97 -18.49
N ARG A 82 -2.93 -10.04 -17.76
CA ARG A 82 -1.96 -11.00 -17.20
C ARG A 82 -1.19 -11.75 -18.29
N GLN A 83 -1.82 -12.09 -19.42
CA GLN A 83 -1.13 -12.70 -20.58
C GLN A 83 -0.19 -11.73 -21.32
N GLY A 84 -0.37 -10.42 -21.14
CA GLY A 84 0.48 -9.36 -21.72
C GLY A 84 1.77 -9.06 -20.95
N GLY A 85 2.05 -9.75 -19.83
CA GLY A 85 3.25 -9.52 -19.01
C GLY A 85 3.21 -8.23 -18.17
N VAL A 86 2.08 -7.53 -18.14
CA VAL A 86 1.93 -6.30 -17.35
C VAL A 86 1.52 -6.69 -15.93
N THR A 87 2.48 -6.71 -15.00
CA THR A 87 2.18 -6.78 -13.56
C THR A 87 1.36 -5.55 -13.18
N MET A 88 0.07 -5.73 -12.88
CA MET A 88 -0.77 -4.69 -12.28
C MET A 88 -0.27 -4.43 -10.86
N VAL A 89 -0.27 -3.17 -10.45
CA VAL A 89 0.18 -2.75 -9.12
C VAL A 89 -0.94 -1.97 -8.50
N THR A 90 -1.49 -2.48 -7.39
CA THR A 90 -2.48 -1.75 -6.61
C THR A 90 -1.82 -0.74 -5.68
N VAL A 91 -2.55 0.32 -5.35
CA VAL A 91 -2.12 1.29 -4.32
C VAL A 91 -1.95 0.58 -2.98
N ARG A 92 -2.91 -0.28 -2.60
CA ARG A 92 -2.85 -1.11 -1.40
C ARG A 92 -1.57 -1.97 -1.34
N GLY A 93 -1.20 -2.64 -2.42
CA GLY A 93 0.04 -3.42 -2.51
C GLY A 93 1.29 -2.57 -2.31
N LEU A 94 1.33 -1.35 -2.86
CA LEU A 94 2.41 -0.39 -2.62
C LEU A 94 2.45 0.07 -1.16
N VAL A 95 1.29 0.36 -0.56
CA VAL A 95 1.17 0.78 0.84
C VAL A 95 1.63 -0.33 1.78
N ARG A 96 1.22 -1.58 1.55
CA ARG A 96 1.66 -2.76 2.29
C ARG A 96 3.18 -2.91 2.23
N ALA A 97 3.75 -2.83 1.03
CA ALA A 97 5.19 -2.91 0.84
C ALA A 97 5.95 -1.76 1.54
N LEU A 98 5.38 -0.55 1.53
CA LEU A 98 5.95 0.60 2.23
C LEU A 98 5.88 0.43 3.75
N ASN A 99 4.78 -0.10 4.28
CA ASN A 99 4.61 -0.41 5.70
C ASN A 99 5.65 -1.43 6.20
N VAL A 100 5.95 -2.46 5.40
CA VAL A 100 7.05 -3.40 5.68
C VAL A 100 8.40 -2.68 5.71
N LEU A 101 8.64 -1.70 4.84
CA LEU A 101 9.86 -0.90 4.90
C LEU A 101 9.90 -0.02 6.16
N LEU A 102 8.80 0.62 6.54
CA LEU A 102 8.70 1.41 7.77
C LEU A 102 9.04 0.57 9.01
N ASP A 103 8.57 -0.69 9.05
CA ASP A 103 8.93 -1.64 10.10
C ASP A 103 10.43 -1.89 10.19
N ARG A 104 11.06 -2.19 9.05
CA ARG A 104 12.50 -2.48 8.98
C ARG A 104 13.37 -1.29 9.34
N HIS A 105 12.83 -0.07 9.24
CA HIS A 105 13.47 1.18 9.65
C HIS A 105 13.07 1.62 11.07
N ASP A 106 12.42 0.76 11.86
CA ASP A 106 11.97 1.01 13.25
C ASP A 106 11.06 2.25 13.39
N VAL A 107 10.34 2.58 12.33
CA VAL A 107 9.29 3.60 12.36
C VAL A 107 8.07 2.97 13.03
N ARG A 108 7.38 3.69 13.92
CA ARG A 108 6.23 3.12 14.66
C ARG A 108 4.90 3.27 13.91
N GLU A 109 4.85 4.22 13.01
CA GLU A 109 3.63 4.57 12.29
C GLU A 109 3.48 3.73 11.03
N ARG A 110 2.23 3.46 10.67
CA ARG A 110 1.84 2.75 9.45
C ARG A 110 0.67 3.43 8.79
N LEU A 111 0.66 3.36 7.46
CA LEU A 111 -0.48 3.76 6.66
C LEU A 111 -1.58 2.71 6.81
N VAL A 112 -2.74 3.12 7.31
CA VAL A 112 -3.95 2.28 7.39
C VAL A 112 -5.03 2.85 6.48
N SER A 113 -5.89 1.99 5.94
CA SER A 113 -6.95 2.41 5.01
C SER A 113 -8.13 3.02 5.77
N LEU A 114 -8.46 4.26 5.45
CA LEU A 114 -9.69 4.90 5.92
C LEU A 114 -10.86 4.49 5.02
N ARG A 115 -12.04 4.40 5.62
CA ARG A 115 -13.25 4.10 4.87
C ARG A 115 -13.49 5.13 3.77
N GLY A 116 -13.51 4.65 2.52
CA GLY A 116 -13.61 5.46 1.31
C GLY A 116 -15.04 5.78 0.88
N ASP A 117 -15.16 6.44 -0.27
CA ASP A 117 -16.42 6.75 -0.96
C ASP A 117 -16.55 6.02 -2.31
N GLU A 118 -15.94 4.83 -2.44
CA GLU A 118 -15.80 4.00 -3.66
C GLU A 118 -14.98 4.65 -4.81
N GLU A 119 -14.90 5.98 -4.85
CA GLU A 119 -14.15 6.74 -5.85
C GLU A 119 -12.70 7.04 -5.42
N ARG A 120 -12.43 6.97 -4.12
CA ARG A 120 -11.15 7.36 -3.52
C ARG A 120 -10.67 6.35 -2.52
N GLU A 121 -9.40 6.01 -2.67
CA GLU A 121 -8.65 5.20 -1.72
C GLU A 121 -7.82 6.15 -0.84
N VAL A 122 -8.01 6.07 0.49
CA VAL A 122 -7.42 7.02 1.43
C VAL A 122 -6.66 6.28 2.52
N TYR A 123 -5.42 6.70 2.76
CA TYR A 123 -4.58 6.16 3.81
C TYR A 123 -4.11 7.24 4.77
N VAL A 124 -3.98 6.88 6.04
CA VAL A 124 -3.46 7.78 7.08
C VAL A 124 -2.37 7.09 7.89
N ALA A 125 -1.29 7.81 8.18
CA ALA A 125 -0.22 7.27 9.03
C ALA A 125 -0.57 7.40 10.51
N LEU A 126 -0.71 6.28 11.21
CA LEU A 126 -1.11 6.20 12.61
C LEU A 126 -0.22 5.21 13.38
N GLY A 127 -0.21 5.33 14.71
CA GLY A 127 0.27 4.24 15.56
C GLY A 127 -0.81 3.18 15.76
N VAL A 128 -0.40 2.00 16.24
CA VAL A 128 -1.31 0.86 16.45
C VAL A 128 -2.47 1.18 17.40
N ALA A 129 -2.24 2.03 18.41
CA ALA A 129 -3.26 2.39 19.38
C ALA A 129 -4.34 3.28 18.77
N GLU A 130 -3.95 4.25 17.92
CA GLU A 130 -4.86 5.13 17.21
C GLU A 130 -5.62 4.37 16.11
N ALA A 131 -4.93 3.52 15.34
CA ALA A 131 -5.55 2.68 14.32
C ALA A 131 -6.60 1.73 14.93
N ALA A 132 -6.28 1.07 16.05
CA ALA A 132 -7.24 0.22 16.76
C ALA A 132 -8.45 0.99 17.30
N GLN A 133 -8.31 2.29 17.61
CA GLN A 133 -9.45 3.13 17.99
C GLN A 133 -10.35 3.42 16.78
N LEU A 134 -9.77 3.76 15.64
CA LEU A 134 -10.54 3.99 14.40
C LEU A 134 -11.23 2.72 13.90
N ALA A 135 -10.55 1.57 13.97
CA ALA A 135 -11.11 0.27 13.62
C ALA A 135 -12.37 -0.04 14.45
N ARG A 136 -12.27 0.09 15.79
CA ARG A 136 -13.42 -0.12 16.70
C ARG A 136 -14.57 0.85 16.47
N ALA A 137 -14.27 2.06 15.98
CA ALA A 137 -15.27 3.06 15.67
C ALA A 137 -15.85 2.92 14.24
N GLY A 138 -15.37 1.96 13.44
CA GLY A 138 -15.87 1.68 12.10
C GLY A 138 -15.42 2.68 11.04
N PHE A 139 -14.25 3.32 11.22
CA PHE A 139 -13.68 4.30 10.30
C PHE A 139 -12.60 3.76 9.37
N LEU A 140 -12.15 2.51 9.56
CA LEU A 140 -11.23 1.86 8.63
C LEU A 140 -11.99 1.06 7.59
N GLU A 141 -11.38 0.89 6.42
CA GLU A 141 -11.92 0.05 5.35
C GLU A 141 -11.78 -1.44 5.71
N ASP A 142 -10.65 -1.82 6.33
CA ASP A 142 -10.37 -3.18 6.76
C ASP A 142 -11.46 -3.70 7.72
N GLU A 143 -12.07 -4.85 7.38
CA GLU A 143 -13.28 -5.35 8.05
C GLU A 143 -13.01 -5.81 9.49
N ASN A 144 -11.79 -6.27 9.74
CA ASN A 144 -11.38 -6.79 11.02
C ASN A 144 -9.95 -6.34 11.39
N ALA A 145 -9.55 -6.62 12.64
CA ALA A 145 -8.25 -6.19 13.15
C ALA A 145 -7.06 -6.95 12.53
N GLU A 146 -7.27 -8.17 12.05
CA GLU A 146 -6.25 -8.99 11.39
C GLU A 146 -5.86 -8.36 10.05
N ASP A 147 -6.83 -8.03 9.20
CA ASP A 147 -6.60 -7.38 7.91
C ASP A 147 -5.86 -6.05 8.06
N MET A 148 -6.26 -5.24 9.04
CA MET A 148 -5.59 -3.98 9.39
C MET A 148 -4.13 -4.22 9.80
N MET A 149 -3.87 -5.23 10.64
CA MET A 149 -2.51 -5.56 11.11
C MET A 149 -1.65 -6.09 9.95
N GLU A 150 -2.23 -6.85 9.03
CA GLU A 150 -1.55 -7.35 7.83
C GLU A 150 -1.16 -6.22 6.88
N LEU A 151 -2.10 -5.33 6.54
CA LEU A 151 -1.82 -4.14 5.74
C LEU A 151 -0.74 -3.28 6.39
N ALA A 152 -0.87 -3.07 7.70
CA ALA A 152 0.04 -2.23 8.47
C ALA A 152 1.40 -2.89 8.70
N ALA A 153 1.58 -4.20 8.50
CA ALA A 153 2.82 -4.91 8.84
C ALA A 153 3.33 -4.55 10.26
N TRP A 154 2.44 -4.66 11.24
CA TRP A 154 2.74 -4.53 12.68
C TRP A 154 2.97 -5.88 13.34
#